data_AF-A0A5N7ZLH9-F1
#
_entry.id   AF-A0A5N7ZLH9-F1
#
_cell.length_a   1.000
_cell.length_b   1.000
_cell.length_c   1.000
_cell.angle_alpha   90.00
_cell.angle_beta   90.00
_cell.angle_gamma   90.00
#
_symmetry.space_group_name_H-M   'P 1'
#
loop_
_entity.id
_entity.type
_entity.pdbx_description
1 polymer ?
#
loop_
_entity_poly.entity_id
_entity_poly.type
_entity_poly.pdbx_seq_one_letter_code
_entity_poly.pdbx_strand_id
1 'polypeptide(L)'
;MFRNNVSLTRFVLLLSFLTFIFFHYPFFAFVCHNVEYKSLNGILLIISLIIIMLVANAFVYYLIFSLSRYVGKFLLVLTFICNAIAVYFINTYNVIIDESMIGNVLNTNYEESSSYFSIKLIIYLLFLGILPSIYILKVKLTSVPLKKFLVTVALSLVFILALAFANASNW
;
A
#
# COMPACT_ATOMS: atom_id res chain seq x y z
N MET A 1 -2.47 27.38 7.29
CA MET A 1 -3.37 27.72 6.16
C MET A 1 -3.39 26.57 5.15
N PHE A 2 -4.11 25.47 5.42
CA PHE A 2 -4.37 24.40 4.44
C PHE A 2 -5.88 24.15 4.41
N ARG A 3 -6.59 25.00 3.67
CA ARG A 3 -8.07 25.01 3.55
C ARG A 3 -8.54 24.32 2.27
N ASN A 4 -7.75 23.42 1.69
CA ASN A 4 -8.15 22.73 0.46
C ASN A 4 -8.95 21.49 0.83
N ASN A 5 -10.27 21.55 0.61
CA ASN A 5 -11.13 20.38 0.61
C ASN A 5 -10.70 19.47 -0.54
N VAL A 6 -10.12 18.32 -0.22
CA VAL A 6 -9.65 17.36 -1.23
C VAL A 6 -10.78 16.37 -1.54
N SER A 7 -11.05 16.15 -2.83
CA SER A 7 -11.99 15.12 -3.24
C SER A 7 -11.47 13.74 -2.84
N LEU A 8 -12.34 12.89 -2.29
CA LEU A 8 -11.97 11.54 -1.84
C LEU A 8 -11.22 10.74 -2.91
N THR A 9 -11.68 10.75 -4.16
CA THR A 9 -11.04 10.03 -5.27
C THR A 9 -9.59 10.46 -5.50
N ARG A 10 -9.31 11.77 -5.54
CA ARG A 10 -7.92 12.26 -5.71
C ARG A 10 -7.05 11.88 -4.52
N PHE A 11 -7.61 11.93 -3.31
CA PHE A 11 -6.88 11.57 -2.11
C PHE A 11 -6.47 10.09 -2.10
N VAL A 12 -7.39 9.17 -2.41
CA VAL A 12 -7.09 7.73 -2.43
C VAL A 12 -6.16 7.34 -3.59
N LEU A 13 -6.26 8.02 -4.74
CA LEU A 13 -5.33 7.81 -5.85
C LEU A 13 -3.92 8.27 -5.50
N LEU A 14 -3.78 9.45 -4.85
CA LEU A 14 -2.49 9.93 -4.37
C LEU A 14 -1.89 8.95 -3.35
N LEU A 15 -2.68 8.48 -2.39
CA LEU A 15 -2.20 7.54 -1.38
C LEU A 15 -1.82 6.20 -1.99
N SER A 16 -2.62 5.66 -2.91
CA SER A 16 -2.28 4.44 -3.63
C SER A 16 -0.94 4.57 -4.37
N PHE A 17 -0.71 5.71 -5.03
CA PHE A 17 0.54 6.00 -5.70
C PHE A 17 1.72 6.11 -4.71
N LEU A 18 1.53 6.77 -3.56
CA LEU A 18 2.55 6.83 -2.51
C LEU A 18 2.85 5.44 -1.95
N THR A 19 1.84 4.62 -1.69
CA THR A 19 2.01 3.23 -1.23
C THR A 19 2.80 2.40 -2.25
N PHE A 20 2.51 2.58 -3.54
CA PHE A 20 3.25 1.93 -4.62
C PHE A 20 4.74 2.32 -4.59
N ILE A 21 5.06 3.62 -4.62
CA ILE A 21 6.45 4.10 -4.64
C ILE A 21 7.20 3.69 -3.38
N PHE A 22 6.59 3.85 -2.21
CA PHE A 22 7.29 3.70 -0.93
C PHE A 22 7.48 2.25 -0.51
N PHE A 23 6.52 1.36 -0.82
CA PHE A 23 6.49 0.05 -0.19
C PHE A 23 6.59 -1.12 -1.16
N HIS A 24 6.33 -0.92 -2.46
CA HIS A 24 6.27 -2.04 -3.41
C HIS A 24 7.57 -2.30 -4.17
N TYR A 25 8.64 -1.53 -3.90
CA TYR A 25 9.94 -1.77 -4.51
C TYR A 25 10.44 -3.23 -4.35
N PRO A 26 10.42 -3.86 -3.15
CA PRO A 26 10.94 -5.22 -2.99
C PRO A 26 10.16 -6.24 -3.82
N PHE A 27 8.84 -6.07 -3.90
CA PHE A 27 7.97 -6.91 -4.71
C PHE A 27 8.30 -6.80 -6.20
N PHE A 28 8.43 -5.58 -6.73
CA PHE A 28 8.75 -5.41 -8.15
C PHE A 28 10.20 -5.78 -8.48
N ALA A 29 11.14 -5.64 -7.54
CA ALA A 29 12.48 -6.18 -7.69
C ALA A 29 12.44 -7.71 -7.84
N PHE A 30 11.63 -8.40 -7.03
CA PHE A 30 11.39 -9.84 -7.17
C PHE A 30 10.74 -10.19 -8.52
N VAL A 31 9.69 -9.48 -8.93
CA VAL A 31 9.01 -9.73 -10.23
C VAL A 31 9.98 -9.56 -11.39
N CYS A 32 10.74 -8.46 -11.43
CA CYS A 32 11.70 -8.19 -12.51
C CYS A 32 12.86 -9.22 -12.57
N HIS A 33 13.18 -9.87 -11.45
CA HIS A 33 14.18 -10.94 -11.41
C HIS A 33 13.62 -12.28 -11.92
N ASN A 34 12.33 -12.55 -11.72
CA ASN A 34 11.70 -13.83 -12.03
C ASN A 34 10.90 -13.84 -13.34
N VAL A 35 10.60 -12.67 -13.90
CA VAL A 35 9.88 -12.53 -15.17
C VAL A 35 10.86 -12.11 -16.26
N GLU A 36 10.77 -12.74 -17.44
CA GLU A 36 11.52 -12.32 -18.62
C GLU A 36 11.04 -10.96 -19.13
N TYR A 37 11.53 -9.88 -18.54
CA TYR A 37 11.17 -8.49 -18.88
C TYR A 37 11.55 -8.07 -20.30
N LYS A 38 12.33 -8.90 -21.03
CA LYS A 38 12.67 -8.69 -22.45
C LYS A 38 11.59 -9.23 -23.40
N SER A 39 10.70 -10.09 -22.92
CA SER A 39 9.56 -10.58 -23.70
C SER A 39 8.41 -9.58 -23.65
N LEU A 40 7.64 -9.46 -24.74
CA LEU A 40 6.44 -8.62 -24.76
C LEU A 40 5.44 -9.05 -23.68
N ASN A 41 5.30 -10.35 -23.45
CA ASN A 41 4.39 -10.89 -22.43
C ASN A 41 4.82 -10.50 -21.02
N GLY A 42 6.12 -10.57 -20.71
CA GLY A 42 6.67 -10.14 -19.42
C GLY A 42 6.48 -8.64 -19.17
N ILE A 43 6.67 -7.79 -20.18
CA ILE A 43 6.41 -6.34 -20.06
C ILE A 43 4.93 -6.08 -19.78
N LEU A 44 4.03 -6.73 -20.53
CA LEU A 44 2.59 -6.60 -20.34
C LEU A 44 2.15 -7.04 -18.95
N LEU A 45 2.72 -8.14 -18.43
CA LEU A 45 2.48 -8.63 -17.08
C LEU A 45 2.96 -7.63 -16.01
N ILE A 46 4.16 -7.06 -16.16
CA ILE A 46 4.66 -6.07 -15.19
C ILE A 46 3.75 -4.84 -15.17
N ILE A 47 3.36 -4.34 -16.34
CA ILE A 47 2.44 -3.20 -16.46
C ILE A 47 1.08 -3.53 -15.83
N SER A 48 0.55 -4.73 -16.08
CA SER A 48 -0.72 -5.15 -15.50
C SER A 48 -0.66 -5.25 -13.98
N LEU A 49 0.45 -5.76 -13.42
CA LEU A 49 0.70 -5.79 -11.97
C LEU A 49 0.80 -4.38 -11.36
N ILE A 50 1.43 -3.42 -12.05
CA ILE A 50 1.47 -2.03 -11.57
C ILE A 50 0.05 -1.45 -11.54
N ILE A 51 -0.72 -1.64 -12.61
CA ILE A 51 -2.09 -1.12 -12.72
C ILE A 51 -2.99 -1.76 -11.65
N ILE A 52 -2.96 -3.09 -11.50
CA ILE A 52 -3.80 -3.78 -10.51
C ILE A 52 -3.44 -3.34 -9.10
N MET A 53 -2.16 -3.15 -8.79
CA MET A 53 -1.70 -2.68 -7.50
C MET A 53 -2.24 -1.28 -7.17
N LEU A 54 -2.16 -0.36 -8.14
CA LEU A 54 -2.64 1.01 -7.97
C LEU A 54 -4.17 1.05 -7.81
N VAL A 55 -4.90 0.30 -8.62
CA VAL A 55 -6.37 0.30 -8.57
C VAL A 55 -6.88 -0.43 -7.32
N ALA A 56 -6.28 -1.55 -6.93
CA ALA A 56 -6.66 -2.30 -5.74
C ALA A 56 -6.42 -1.51 -4.45
N ASN A 57 -5.25 -0.87 -4.30
CA ASN A 57 -4.98 0.00 -3.15
C ASN A 57 -5.96 1.18 -3.10
N ALA A 58 -6.19 1.86 -4.24
CA ALA A 58 -7.13 2.97 -4.31
C ALA A 58 -8.56 2.52 -3.98
N PHE A 59 -8.96 1.33 -4.42
CA PHE A 59 -10.26 0.72 -4.12
C PHE A 59 -10.45 0.47 -2.63
N VAL A 60 -9.48 -0.18 -1.98
CA VAL A 60 -9.53 -0.47 -0.53
C VAL A 60 -9.58 0.83 0.26
N TYR A 61 -8.73 1.81 -0.06
CA TYR A 61 -8.75 3.11 0.60
C TYR A 61 -10.08 3.83 0.39
N TYR A 62 -10.62 3.82 -0.83
CA TYR A 62 -11.92 4.42 -1.12
C TYR A 62 -13.04 3.80 -0.30
N LEU A 63 -13.07 2.47 -0.17
CA LEU A 63 -14.05 1.74 0.62
C LEU A 63 -13.99 2.15 2.10
N ILE A 64 -12.79 2.11 2.69
CA ILE A 64 -12.57 2.43 4.10
C ILE A 64 -12.98 3.88 4.40
N PHE A 65 -12.52 4.86 3.60
CA PHE A 65 -12.83 6.27 3.84
C PHE A 65 -14.29 6.64 3.55
N SER A 66 -14.97 5.87 2.69
CA SER A 66 -16.41 6.04 2.45
C SER A 66 -17.24 5.53 3.61
N LEU A 67 -16.79 4.47 4.29
CA LEU A 67 -17.46 3.91 5.46
C LEU A 67 -17.28 4.79 6.70
N SER A 68 -16.05 5.17 7.02
CA SER A 68 -15.76 6.08 8.12
C SER A 68 -14.44 6.81 7.90
N ARG A 69 -14.49 8.15 7.92
CA ARG A 69 -13.29 8.98 7.73
C ARG A 69 -12.33 8.90 8.90
N TYR A 70 -12.84 8.78 10.12
CA TYR A 70 -12.00 8.71 11.32
C TYR A 70 -11.29 7.36 11.40
N VAL A 71 -12.03 6.27 11.20
CA VAL A 71 -11.47 4.91 11.15
C VAL A 71 -10.50 4.80 9.98
N GLY A 72 -10.84 5.34 8.81
CA GLY A 72 -9.95 5.30 7.65
C GLY A 72 -8.64 6.04 7.84
N LYS A 73 -8.66 7.20 8.50
CA LYS A 73 -7.42 7.89 8.90
C LYS A 73 -6.59 7.04 9.84
N PHE A 74 -7.19 6.49 10.88
CA PHE A 74 -6.49 5.66 11.87
C PHE A 74 -5.87 4.42 11.24
N LEU A 75 -6.65 3.66 10.47
CA LEU A 75 -6.18 2.45 9.80
C LEU A 75 -5.04 2.75 8.83
N LEU A 76 -5.14 3.80 8.01
CA LEU A 76 -4.05 4.14 7.09
C LEU A 76 -2.77 4.55 7.80
N VAL A 77 -2.86 5.32 8.89
CA VAL A 77 -1.69 5.68 9.69
C VAL A 77 -1.02 4.41 10.23
N LEU A 78 -1.82 3.49 10.77
CA LEU A 78 -1.31 2.20 11.25
C LEU A 78 -0.65 1.42 10.11
N THR A 79 -1.31 1.28 8.97
CA THR A 79 -0.77 0.58 7.80
C THR A 79 0.54 1.19 7.30
N PHE A 80 0.67 2.52 7.23
CA PHE A 80 1.90 3.18 6.77
C PHE A 80 3.06 2.96 7.75
N ILE A 81 2.79 2.99 9.06
CA ILE A 81 3.81 2.71 10.08
C ILE A 81 4.24 1.23 10.00
N CYS A 82 3.28 0.30 9.95
CA CYS A 82 3.56 -1.12 9.80
C CYS A 82 4.34 -1.42 8.51
N ASN A 83 3.95 -0.81 7.39
CA ASN A 83 4.65 -0.98 6.11
C ASN A 83 6.08 -0.41 6.16
N ALA A 84 6.31 0.72 6.83
CA ALA A 84 7.65 1.28 6.98
C ALA A 84 8.57 0.33 7.77
N ILE A 85 8.06 -0.31 8.83
CA ILE A 85 8.78 -1.33 9.58
C ILE A 85 9.01 -2.57 8.71
N ALA A 86 7.95 -3.09 8.07
CA ALA A 86 8.02 -4.27 7.23
C ALA A 86 9.06 -4.12 6.11
N VAL A 87 9.02 -3.02 5.37
CA VAL A 87 9.93 -2.76 4.25
C VAL A 87 11.36 -2.53 4.73
N TYR A 88 11.57 -1.97 5.93
CA TYR A 88 12.91 -1.94 6.54
C TYR A 88 13.47 -3.35 6.75
N PHE A 89 12.66 -4.26 7.33
CA PHE A 89 13.10 -5.63 7.59
C PHE A 89 13.33 -6.43 6.30
N ILE A 90 12.44 -6.26 5.32
CA ILE A 90 12.60 -6.87 3.99
C ILE A 90 13.89 -6.37 3.32
N ASN A 91 14.15 -5.06 3.30
CA ASN A 91 15.31 -4.52 2.59
C ASN A 91 16.64 -4.74 3.32
N THR A 92 16.63 -4.71 4.65
CA THR A 92 17.88 -4.76 5.44
C THR A 92 18.29 -6.19 5.76
N TYR A 93 17.31 -7.05 6.03
CA TYR A 93 17.55 -8.43 6.47
C TYR A 93 17.05 -9.48 5.47
N ASN A 94 16.48 -9.07 4.33
CA ASN A 94 15.92 -9.97 3.30
C ASN A 94 14.90 -10.96 3.87
N VAL A 95 14.18 -10.56 4.92
CA VAL A 95 13.15 -11.37 5.55
C VAL A 95 11.88 -11.33 4.72
N ILE A 96 11.23 -12.49 4.56
CA ILE A 96 9.88 -12.60 4.04
C ILE A 96 8.94 -12.65 5.23
N ILE A 97 7.94 -11.76 5.24
CA ILE A 97 6.95 -11.72 6.33
C ILE A 97 5.85 -12.74 6.03
N ASP A 98 5.97 -13.90 6.65
CA ASP A 98 4.98 -14.98 6.62
C ASP A 98 4.40 -15.26 8.02
N GLU A 99 3.55 -16.28 8.14
CA GLU A 99 2.96 -16.68 9.42
C GLU A 99 4.01 -16.98 10.50
N SER A 100 5.12 -17.64 10.12
CA SER A 100 6.19 -17.97 11.04
C SER A 100 6.90 -16.72 11.56
N MET A 101 7.13 -15.73 10.70
CA MET A 101 7.74 -14.46 11.08
C MET A 101 6.85 -13.66 12.04
N ILE A 102 5.52 -13.68 11.84
CA ILE A 102 4.59 -13.07 12.80
C ILE A 102 4.67 -13.80 14.16
N GLY A 103 4.75 -15.13 14.16
CA GLY A 103 5.01 -15.91 15.36
C GLY A 103 6.29 -15.49 16.08
N ASN A 104 7.37 -15.26 15.34
CA ASN A 104 8.66 -14.82 15.90
C ASN A 104 8.55 -13.41 16.53
N VAL A 105 7.89 -12.47 15.87
CA VAL A 105 7.69 -11.10 16.41
C VAL A 105 6.88 -11.13 17.71
N LEU A 106 5.86 -11.98 17.80
CA LEU A 106 5.00 -12.09 19.00
C LEU A 106 5.69 -12.79 20.18
N ASN A 107 6.67 -13.65 19.92
CA ASN A 107 7.39 -14.43 20.95
C ASN A 107 8.82 -13.92 21.21
N THR A 108 9.24 -12.82 20.56
CA THR A 108 10.59 -12.26 20.65
C THR A 108 10.86 -11.64 22.03
N ASN A 109 12.09 -11.81 22.52
CA ASN A 109 12.54 -11.23 23.78
C ASN A 109 13.16 -9.82 23.61
N TYR A 110 13.31 -9.06 24.70
CA TYR A 110 13.84 -7.69 24.65
C TYR A 110 15.29 -7.62 24.10
N GLU A 111 16.14 -8.55 24.52
CA GLU A 111 17.54 -8.61 24.05
C GLU A 111 17.61 -8.85 22.53
N GLU A 112 16.72 -9.69 22.01
CA GLU A 112 16.64 -9.97 20.57
C GLU A 112 16.08 -8.77 19.79
N SER A 113 14.94 -8.22 20.21
CA SER A 113 14.31 -7.07 19.54
C SER A 113 15.17 -5.80 19.53
N SER A 114 15.86 -5.51 20.63
CA SER A 114 16.71 -4.33 20.74
C SER A 114 17.92 -4.39 19.80
N SER A 115 18.41 -5.58 19.45
CA SER A 115 19.50 -5.77 18.49
C SER A 115 19.14 -5.30 17.06
N TYR A 116 17.85 -5.30 16.71
CA TYR A 116 17.36 -4.83 15.41
C TYR A 116 17.14 -3.31 15.36
N PHE A 117 17.17 -2.63 16.50
CA PHE A 117 16.99 -1.18 16.56
C PHE A 117 18.19 -0.47 15.93
N SER A 118 17.94 0.38 14.95
CA SER A 118 18.98 1.10 14.24
C SER A 118 18.53 2.49 13.82
N ILE A 119 19.50 3.39 13.59
CA ILE A 119 19.23 4.73 13.03
C ILE A 119 18.55 4.62 11.66
N LYS A 120 18.85 3.56 10.88
CA LYS A 120 18.17 3.30 9.60
C LYS A 120 16.69 3.02 9.80
N LEU A 121 16.30 2.21 10.79
CA LEU A 121 14.89 1.96 11.11
C LEU A 121 14.17 3.26 11.47
N ILE A 122 14.81 4.14 12.25
CA ILE A 122 14.24 5.46 12.58
C ILE A 122 14.00 6.30 11.33
N ILE A 123 14.94 6.32 10.38
CA ILE A 123 14.80 7.04 9.10
C ILE A 123 13.63 6.47 8.31
N TYR A 124 13.50 5.15 8.18
CA TYR A 124 12.38 4.50 7.50
C TYR A 124 11.04 4.91 8.14
N LEU A 125 10.94 4.83 9.47
CA LEU A 125 9.75 5.22 10.21
C LEU A 125 9.39 6.69 10.02
N LEU A 126 10.37 7.60 10.08
CA LEU A 126 10.12 9.03 9.94
C LEU A 126 9.62 9.40 8.54
N PHE A 127 10.32 8.95 7.50
CA PHE A 127 10.03 9.35 6.12
C PHE A 127 8.88 8.57 5.49
N LEU A 128 8.81 7.25 5.71
CA LEU A 128 7.81 6.38 5.06
C LEU A 128 6.57 6.15 5.94
N GLY A 129 6.69 6.26 7.26
CA GLY A 129 5.57 6.09 8.19
C GLY A 129 4.96 7.41 8.66
N ILE A 130 5.73 8.19 9.42
CA ILE A 130 5.25 9.34 10.19
C ILE A 130 4.91 10.53 9.29
N LEU A 131 5.78 10.91 8.35
CA LEU A 131 5.56 12.03 7.44
C LEU A 131 4.26 11.87 6.61
N PRO A 132 4.02 10.75 5.90
CA PRO A 132 2.75 10.54 5.20
C PRO A 132 1.56 10.42 6.16
N SER A 133 1.75 9.85 7.35
CA SER A 133 0.70 9.78 8.38
C SER A 133 0.23 11.15 8.84
N ILE A 134 1.15 12.11 9.04
CA ILE A 134 0.81 13.50 9.39
C ILE A 134 -0.03 14.14 8.28
N TYR A 135 0.30 13.87 7.00
CA TYR A 135 -0.49 14.34 5.87
C TYR A 135 -1.91 13.76 5.87
N ILE A 136 -2.06 12.44 6.09
CA ILE A 136 -3.35 11.73 6.16
C ILE A 136 -4.24 12.32 7.27
N LEU A 137 -3.67 12.62 8.44
CA LEU A 137 -4.41 13.18 9.56
C LEU A 137 -4.92 14.59 9.28
N LYS A 138 -4.12 15.43 8.60
CA LYS A 138 -4.42 16.84 8.34
C LYS A 138 -5.43 17.06 7.21
N VAL A 139 -5.61 16.13 6.29
CA VAL A 139 -6.50 16.34 5.14
C VAL A 139 -7.98 16.44 5.56
N LYS A 140 -8.72 17.34 4.92
CA LYS A 140 -10.19 17.43 5.04
C LYS A 140 -10.82 16.88 3.76
N LEU A 141 -11.58 15.80 3.91
CA LEU A 141 -12.23 15.10 2.81
C LEU A 141 -13.65 15.59 2.60
N THR A 142 -14.06 15.75 1.34
CA THR A 142 -15.44 16.06 0.97
C THR A 142 -16.33 14.82 1.07
N SER A 143 -17.62 14.99 1.40
CA SER A 143 -18.59 13.90 1.29
C SER A 143 -18.82 13.50 -0.16
N VAL A 144 -19.09 12.22 -0.36
CA VAL A 144 -19.45 11.66 -1.67
C VAL A 144 -20.89 11.14 -1.57
N PRO A 145 -21.78 11.47 -2.52
CA PRO A 145 -23.14 10.94 -2.52
C PRO A 145 -23.15 9.42 -2.79
N LEU A 146 -24.10 8.71 -2.18
CA LEU A 146 -24.17 7.24 -2.23
C LEU A 146 -24.17 6.68 -3.65
N LYS A 147 -24.89 7.32 -4.58
CA LYS A 147 -24.94 6.91 -6.00
C LYS A 147 -23.54 6.91 -6.63
N LYS A 148 -22.75 7.97 -6.40
CA LYS A 148 -21.39 8.08 -6.93
C LYS A 148 -20.44 7.08 -6.27
N PHE A 149 -20.64 6.82 -4.97
CA PHE A 149 -19.92 5.78 -4.24
C PHE A 149 -20.14 4.40 -4.88
N LEU A 150 -21.40 3.97 -5.03
CA LEU A 150 -21.76 2.66 -5.59
C LEU A 150 -21.23 2.47 -7.01
N VAL A 151 -21.38 3.48 -7.88
CA VAL A 151 -20.85 3.43 -9.24
C VAL A 151 -19.33 3.30 -9.25
N THR A 152 -18.62 4.06 -8.41
CA THR A 152 -17.15 4.01 -8.36
C THR A 152 -16.65 2.67 -7.85
N VAL A 153 -17.30 2.09 -6.83
CA VAL A 153 -16.97 0.77 -6.29
C VAL A 153 -17.23 -0.31 -7.33
N ALA A 154 -18.42 -0.31 -7.97
CA ALA A 154 -18.78 -1.30 -8.96
C ALA A 154 -17.82 -1.28 -10.17
N LEU A 155 -17.54 -0.09 -10.72
CA LEU A 155 -16.62 0.05 -11.86
C LEU A 155 -15.20 -0.38 -11.50
N SER A 156 -14.69 0.03 -10.34
CA SER A 156 -13.36 -0.36 -9.87
C SER A 156 -13.26 -1.88 -9.68
N LEU A 157 -14.28 -2.50 -9.09
CA LEU A 157 -14.32 -3.94 -8.86
C LEU A 157 -14.37 -4.72 -10.17
N VAL A 158 -15.23 -4.32 -11.11
CA VAL A 158 -15.31 -4.93 -12.45
C VAL A 158 -13.96 -4.81 -13.16
N PHE A 159 -13.31 -3.65 -13.08
CA PHE A 159 -12.00 -3.44 -13.69
C PHE A 159 -10.92 -4.36 -13.07
N ILE A 160 -10.87 -4.46 -11.74
CA ILE A 160 -9.92 -5.35 -11.04
C ILE A 160 -10.15 -6.81 -11.47
N LEU A 161 -11.40 -7.27 -11.48
CA LEU A 161 -11.74 -8.64 -11.86
C LEU A 161 -11.44 -8.94 -13.32
N ALA A 162 -11.77 -8.02 -14.24
CA ALA A 162 -11.46 -8.16 -15.65
C ALA A 162 -9.95 -8.24 -15.90
N LEU A 163 -9.18 -7.39 -15.23
CA LEU A 163 -7.73 -7.38 -15.37
C LEU A 163 -7.09 -8.62 -14.73
N ALA A 164 -7.58 -9.08 -13.58
CA ALA A 164 -7.15 -10.35 -12.98
C ALA A 164 -7.44 -11.53 -13.92
N PHE A 165 -8.65 -11.61 -14.48
CA PHE A 165 -9.04 -12.65 -15.42
C PHE A 165 -8.19 -12.64 -16.70
N ALA A 166 -7.91 -11.46 -17.26
CA ALA A 166 -7.05 -11.32 -18.43
C ALA A 166 -5.62 -11.84 -18.17
N ASN A 167 -5.12 -11.69 -16.93
CA ASN A 167 -3.81 -12.17 -16.54
C ASN A 167 -3.79 -13.62 -16.06
N ALA A 168 -4.95 -14.28 -15.91
CA ALA A 168 -5.03 -15.67 -15.46
C ALA A 168 -4.34 -16.66 -16.42
N SER A 169 -4.17 -16.28 -17.68
CA SER A 169 -3.41 -17.06 -18.66
C SER A 169 -1.89 -17.06 -18.43
N ASN A 170 -1.39 -16.14 -17.62
CA ASN A 170 0.02 -16.02 -17.25
C ASN A 170 0.32 -16.60 -15.85
N TRP A 171 -0.67 -17.22 -15.20
CA TRP A 171 -0.55 -17.82 -13.87
C TRP A 171 -0.17 -19.29 -13.95
#